data_AF-A0A521SCK4-F1
#
_entry.id   AF-A0A521SCK4-F1
#
_cell.length_a   1.000
_cell.length_b   1.000
_cell.length_c   1.000
_cell.angle_alpha   90.00
_cell.angle_beta   90.00
_cell.angle_gamma   90.00
#
_symmetry.space_group_name_H-M   'P 1'
#
loop_
_entity.id
_entity.type
_entity.pdbx_description
1 polymer ?
#
loop_
_entity_poly.entity_id
_entity_poly.type
_entity_poly.pdbx_seq_one_letter_code
_entity_poly.pdbx_strand_id
1 'polypeptide(L)'
;MRILGIETRNETEKGPHRVVVIAGTKATDALLCAALESAGFQLLIIHYKIPFGHWTPWVGRRIAERGFTTFVGHLLLAFWLRAERVGERLAGRSLWHVVGRETPQWRTVRSERRYCFTESSVVAAIKDVDGIILLDAFRFSHRLFRGVSKPFFQVIWGDVPDYLGDSGGFWAYLHGDPVRVSVVLRDHQFQNMTIVRRVAVELGRLETLRTIKARQAAALAKVLPALVRKPPEVGQTTLSRPASCRVFYAPTLWTYLSAMNRPHRSFPSYAFRTRRCSVNESI
;
A
#
# COMPACT_ATOMS: atom_id res chain seq x y z
N MET A 1 -27.26 54.52 -12.27
CA MET A 1 -26.55 53.88 -11.14
C MET A 1 -26.03 52.53 -11.64
N ARG A 2 -24.71 52.28 -11.63
CA ARG A 2 -24.14 50.98 -12.09
C ARG A 2 -24.02 50.04 -10.89
N ILE A 3 -24.70 48.89 -10.93
CA ILE A 3 -24.40 47.77 -10.03
C ILE A 3 -23.34 46.93 -10.73
N LEU A 4 -22.16 46.80 -10.11
CA LEU A 4 -21.11 45.93 -10.60
C LEU A 4 -21.50 44.48 -10.28
N GLY A 5 -21.84 43.72 -11.31
CA GLY A 5 -21.96 42.27 -11.18
C GLY A 5 -20.60 41.69 -10.83
N ILE A 6 -20.49 41.06 -9.66
CA ILE A 6 -19.28 40.32 -9.28
C ILE A 6 -19.27 39.05 -10.12
N GLU A 7 -18.45 39.03 -11.17
CA GLU A 7 -18.12 37.80 -11.86
C GLU A 7 -17.43 36.85 -10.88
N THR A 8 -18.16 35.85 -10.42
CA THR A 8 -17.58 34.69 -9.75
C THR A 8 -16.69 33.98 -10.76
N ARG A 9 -15.39 34.29 -10.73
CA ARG A 9 -14.38 33.51 -11.45
C ARG A 9 -14.52 32.06 -11.03
N ASN A 10 -15.06 31.23 -11.93
CA ASN A 10 -14.90 29.78 -11.83
C ASN A 10 -13.41 29.51 -11.62
N GLU A 11 -13.08 28.74 -10.59
CA GLU A 11 -11.69 28.33 -10.38
C GLU A 11 -11.25 27.57 -11.63
N THR A 12 -10.27 28.14 -12.34
CA THR A 12 -9.81 27.63 -13.63
C THR A 12 -9.42 26.17 -13.50
N GLU A 13 -9.83 25.34 -14.45
CA GLU A 13 -9.43 23.94 -14.51
C GLU A 13 -7.90 23.85 -14.46
N LYS A 14 -7.37 23.44 -13.31
CA LYS A 14 -5.96 23.04 -13.21
C LYS A 14 -5.78 21.87 -14.16
N GLY A 15 -4.82 21.99 -15.08
CA GLY A 15 -4.48 20.93 -16.03
C GLY A 15 -4.29 19.59 -15.32
N PRO A 16 -4.60 18.47 -15.99
CA PRO A 16 -4.87 17.18 -15.35
C PRO A 16 -3.73 16.78 -14.41
N HIS A 17 -4.07 16.63 -13.13
CA HIS A 17 -3.13 16.44 -12.03
C HIS A 17 -2.07 15.36 -12.35
N ARG A 18 -0.80 15.76 -12.27
CA ARG A 18 0.35 14.91 -12.60
C ARG A 18 0.78 14.17 -11.35
N VAL A 19 0.55 12.86 -11.30
CA VAL A 19 0.76 12.04 -10.11
C VAL A 19 1.75 10.93 -10.41
N VAL A 20 2.81 10.81 -9.61
CA VAL A 20 3.67 9.63 -9.68
C VAL A 20 3.10 8.51 -8.84
N VAL A 21 3.00 7.31 -9.43
CA VAL A 21 2.62 6.10 -8.71
C VAL A 21 3.84 5.17 -8.67
N ILE A 22 4.45 5.04 -7.50
CA ILE A 22 5.52 4.06 -7.28
C ILE A 22 4.87 2.71 -6.94
N ALA A 23 5.05 1.75 -7.84
CA ALA A 23 4.26 0.51 -7.88
C ALA A 23 5.09 -0.73 -8.17
N GLY A 24 4.67 -1.87 -7.62
CA GLY A 24 5.12 -3.18 -8.08
C GLY A 24 4.52 -3.54 -9.44
N THR A 25 4.58 -4.83 -9.79
CA THR A 25 3.95 -5.39 -11.00
C THR A 25 2.74 -6.27 -10.67
N LYS A 26 2.09 -6.05 -9.52
CA LYS A 26 0.94 -6.86 -9.08
C LYS A 26 -0.35 -6.38 -9.73
N ALA A 27 -1.37 -7.24 -9.81
CA ALA A 27 -2.70 -6.87 -10.29
C ALA A 27 -3.42 -5.89 -9.33
N THR A 28 -3.13 -5.95 -8.03
CA THR A 28 -3.58 -4.97 -7.03
C THR A 28 -3.14 -3.55 -7.37
N ASP A 29 -1.93 -3.44 -7.93
CA ASP A 29 -1.29 -2.16 -8.21
C ASP A 29 -1.85 -1.61 -9.54
N ALA A 30 -2.01 -2.48 -10.55
CA ALA A 30 -2.67 -2.16 -11.81
C ALA A 30 -4.12 -1.66 -11.62
N LEU A 31 -4.88 -2.26 -10.69
CA LEU A 31 -6.24 -1.81 -10.36
C LEU A 31 -6.28 -0.38 -9.84
N LEU A 32 -5.34 -0.03 -8.94
CA LEU A 32 -5.27 1.31 -8.35
C LEU A 32 -4.78 2.35 -9.37
N CYS A 33 -3.84 1.99 -10.26
CA CYS A 33 -3.47 2.84 -11.39
C CYS A 33 -4.65 3.06 -12.35
N ALA A 34 -5.36 1.99 -12.75
CA ALA A 34 -6.50 2.09 -13.65
C ALA A 34 -7.62 2.96 -13.06
N ALA A 35 -7.91 2.86 -11.76
CA ALA A 35 -8.89 3.69 -11.08
C ALA A 35 -8.53 5.19 -11.08
N LEU A 36 -7.23 5.52 -11.04
CA LEU A 36 -6.74 6.90 -11.16
C LEU A 36 -6.79 7.41 -12.62
N GLU A 37 -6.38 6.59 -13.60
CA GLU A 37 -6.52 6.94 -15.02
C GLU A 37 -7.97 7.19 -15.43
N SER A 38 -8.90 6.30 -15.02
CA SER A 38 -10.34 6.46 -15.23
C SER A 38 -10.93 7.69 -14.54
N ALA A 39 -10.21 8.29 -13.59
CA ALA A 39 -10.57 9.54 -12.93
C ALA A 39 -9.82 10.78 -13.50
N GLY A 40 -9.17 10.66 -14.65
CA GLY A 40 -8.56 11.77 -15.39
C GLY A 40 -7.18 12.21 -14.90
N PHE A 41 -6.51 11.44 -14.04
CA PHE A 41 -5.14 11.74 -13.62
C PHE A 41 -4.12 11.38 -14.71
N GLN A 42 -3.14 12.26 -14.95
CA GLN A 42 -1.94 11.90 -15.71
C GLN A 42 -0.96 11.20 -14.78
N LEU A 43 -0.69 9.90 -15.01
CA LEU A 43 0.24 9.15 -14.17
C LEU A 43 1.62 9.02 -14.82
N LEU A 44 2.65 9.05 -13.98
CA LEU A 44 3.95 8.46 -14.28
C LEU A 44 4.17 7.28 -13.33
N ILE A 45 4.26 6.07 -13.87
CA ILE A 45 4.30 4.85 -13.07
C ILE A 45 5.75 4.40 -12.91
N ILE A 46 6.27 4.48 -11.69
CA ILE A 46 7.65 4.10 -11.38
C ILE A 46 7.68 2.68 -10.83
N HIS A 47 8.20 1.76 -11.62
CA HIS A 47 8.52 0.41 -11.21
C HIS A 47 9.88 0.37 -10.51
N TYR A 48 9.89 0.66 -9.21
CA TYR A 48 11.09 0.57 -8.38
C TYR A 48 11.41 -0.87 -8.00
N LYS A 49 12.65 -1.31 -8.27
CA LYS A 49 13.17 -2.62 -7.83
C LYS A 49 14.32 -2.41 -6.84
N ILE A 50 14.29 -3.13 -5.73
CA ILE A 50 15.41 -3.19 -4.78
C ILE A 50 16.62 -3.84 -5.48
N PRO A 51 17.80 -3.18 -5.55
CA PRO A 51 19.01 -3.76 -6.14
C PRO A 51 19.40 -5.11 -5.55
N PHE A 52 19.88 -6.02 -6.39
CA PHE A 52 20.23 -7.38 -5.97
C PHE A 52 21.31 -7.41 -4.87
N GLY A 53 22.29 -6.51 -4.92
CA GLY A 53 23.33 -6.37 -3.88
C GLY A 53 22.81 -6.07 -2.46
N HIS A 54 21.57 -5.58 -2.31
CA HIS A 54 20.95 -5.38 -0.99
C HIS A 54 20.20 -6.62 -0.47
N TRP A 55 20.09 -7.70 -1.24
CA TRP A 55 19.42 -8.92 -0.78
C TRP A 55 20.19 -9.65 0.32
N THR A 56 21.50 -9.87 0.18
CA THR A 56 22.26 -10.65 1.18
C THR A 56 22.22 -10.01 2.59
N PRO A 57 22.44 -8.68 2.76
CA PRO A 57 22.25 -8.04 4.07
C PRO A 57 20.80 -8.07 4.57
N TRP A 58 19.81 -8.01 3.67
CA TRP A 58 18.39 -8.10 4.01
C TRP A 58 17.99 -9.50 4.50
N VAL A 59 18.50 -10.55 3.86
CA VAL A 59 18.30 -11.95 4.25
C VAL A 59 18.96 -12.22 5.59
N GLY A 60 20.25 -11.89 5.74
CA GLY A 60 20.97 -12.05 7.01
C GLY A 60 20.26 -11.34 8.17
N ARG A 61 19.80 -10.10 7.95
CA ARG A 61 18.99 -9.37 8.94
C ARG A 61 17.65 -10.05 9.24
N ARG A 62 16.91 -10.58 8.24
CA ARG A 62 15.65 -11.29 8.52
C ARG A 62 15.87 -12.64 9.21
N ILE A 63 17.01 -13.30 9.03
CA ILE A 63 17.38 -14.50 9.79
C ILE A 63 17.70 -14.11 11.25
N ALA A 64 18.55 -13.10 11.46
CA ALA A 64 18.91 -12.62 12.81
C ALA A 64 17.71 -12.06 13.60
N GLU A 65 16.81 -11.30 12.97
CA GLU A 65 15.62 -10.74 13.64
C GLU A 65 14.53 -11.79 13.95
N ARG A 66 14.59 -13.02 13.40
CA ARG A 66 13.39 -13.91 13.30
C ARG A 66 13.64 -15.42 13.38
N GLY A 67 14.89 -15.87 13.35
CA GLY A 67 15.25 -17.29 13.22
C GLY A 67 15.24 -17.81 11.77
N PHE A 68 16.15 -18.75 11.49
CA PHE A 68 16.29 -19.37 10.15
C PHE A 68 15.06 -20.19 9.74
N THR A 69 14.47 -20.94 10.68
CA THR A 69 13.24 -21.72 10.47
C THR A 69 12.07 -20.84 9.99
N THR A 70 11.87 -19.69 10.63
CA THR A 70 10.88 -18.69 10.22
C THR A 70 11.19 -18.14 8.84
N PHE A 71 12.46 -17.83 8.52
CA PHE A 71 12.87 -17.37 7.19
C PHE A 71 12.55 -18.40 6.08
N VAL A 72 12.91 -19.68 6.27
CA VAL A 72 12.56 -20.78 5.36
C VAL A 72 11.03 -20.91 5.23
N GLY A 73 10.29 -20.80 6.33
CA GLY A 73 8.84 -20.81 6.34
C GLY A 73 8.19 -19.69 5.49
N HIS A 74 8.79 -18.50 5.43
CA HIS A 74 8.35 -17.43 4.53
C HIS A 74 8.65 -17.76 3.05
N LEU A 75 9.82 -18.34 2.74
CA LEU A 75 10.18 -18.75 1.38
C LEU A 75 9.22 -19.81 0.85
N LEU A 76 8.93 -20.84 1.66
CA LEU A 76 7.96 -21.88 1.32
C LEU A 76 6.57 -21.32 1.04
N LEU A 77 6.12 -20.30 1.78
CA LEU A 77 4.86 -19.62 1.49
C LEU A 77 4.91 -18.84 0.16
N ALA A 78 6.03 -18.17 -0.13
CA ALA A 78 6.20 -17.45 -1.39
C ALA A 78 6.20 -18.39 -2.61
N PHE A 79 6.74 -19.61 -2.47
CA PHE A 79 6.61 -20.66 -3.48
C PHE A 79 5.18 -21.21 -3.58
N TRP A 80 4.52 -21.51 -2.45
CA TRP A 80 3.14 -22.01 -2.41
C TRP A 80 2.16 -21.05 -3.10
N LEU A 81 2.15 -19.76 -2.70
CA LEU A 81 1.28 -18.72 -3.28
C LEU A 81 1.64 -18.39 -4.75
N ARG A 82 2.80 -18.86 -5.25
CA ARG A 82 3.16 -18.81 -6.68
C ARG A 82 2.63 -20.02 -7.43
N ALA A 83 2.73 -21.23 -6.85
CA ALA A 83 2.17 -22.45 -7.43
C ALA A 83 0.64 -22.39 -7.52
N GLU A 84 -0.03 -21.98 -6.45
CA GLU A 84 -1.47 -21.71 -6.36
C GLU A 84 -1.94 -20.76 -7.49
N ARG A 85 -1.21 -19.67 -7.74
CA ARG A 85 -1.48 -18.73 -8.84
C ARG A 85 -1.25 -19.32 -10.23
N VAL A 86 -0.34 -20.28 -10.38
CA VAL A 86 -0.16 -20.99 -11.66
C VAL A 86 -1.33 -21.95 -11.88
N GLY A 87 -1.73 -22.71 -10.86
CA GLY A 87 -2.90 -23.58 -10.89
C GLY A 87 -4.20 -22.82 -11.23
N GLU A 88 -4.47 -21.69 -10.57
CA GLU A 88 -5.59 -20.79 -10.90
C GLU A 88 -5.63 -20.41 -12.38
N ARG A 89 -4.48 -20.03 -12.95
CA ARG A 89 -4.38 -19.60 -14.36
C ARG A 89 -4.64 -20.75 -15.32
N LEU A 90 -4.06 -21.93 -15.06
CA LEU A 90 -4.27 -23.14 -15.86
C LEU A 90 -5.73 -23.62 -15.78
N ALA A 91 -6.39 -23.44 -14.64
CA ALA A 91 -7.80 -23.76 -14.44
C ALA A 91 -8.78 -22.67 -14.93
N GLY A 92 -8.29 -21.54 -15.46
CA GLY A 92 -9.10 -20.37 -15.84
C GLY A 92 -9.75 -19.62 -14.66
N ARG A 93 -9.46 -20.00 -13.41
CA ARG A 93 -10.11 -19.49 -12.19
C ARG A 93 -9.32 -18.33 -11.59
N SER A 94 -9.45 -17.14 -12.18
CA SER A 94 -8.85 -15.94 -11.58
C SER A 94 -9.54 -15.55 -10.26
N LEU A 95 -8.76 -15.39 -9.19
CA LEU A 95 -9.26 -14.94 -7.87
C LEU A 95 -10.08 -13.64 -7.93
N TRP A 96 -9.84 -12.82 -8.97
CA TRP A 96 -10.50 -11.52 -9.12
C TRP A 96 -11.99 -11.64 -9.42
N HIS A 97 -12.47 -12.76 -9.97
CA HIS A 97 -13.91 -13.01 -10.14
C HIS A 97 -14.66 -13.15 -8.80
N VAL A 98 -13.95 -13.34 -7.69
CA VAL A 98 -14.50 -13.36 -6.31
C VAL A 98 -14.57 -11.94 -5.70
N VAL A 99 -13.96 -10.95 -6.36
CA VAL A 99 -13.75 -9.57 -5.85
C VAL A 99 -14.35 -8.51 -6.78
N GLY A 100 -14.52 -8.81 -8.06
CA GLY A 100 -15.12 -7.96 -9.10
C GLY A 100 -15.40 -8.77 -10.36
N ARG A 101 -15.86 -8.12 -11.43
CA ARG A 101 -16.20 -8.83 -12.69
C ARG A 101 -14.97 -9.22 -13.51
N GLU A 102 -13.93 -8.37 -13.50
CA GLU A 102 -12.75 -8.52 -14.36
C GLU A 102 -11.44 -8.70 -13.57
N THR A 103 -10.43 -9.26 -14.24
CA THR A 103 -9.07 -9.35 -13.70
C THR A 103 -8.27 -8.10 -14.09
N PRO A 104 -7.75 -7.30 -13.13
CA PRO A 104 -6.93 -6.14 -13.44
C PRO A 104 -5.63 -6.54 -14.14
N GLN A 105 -5.31 -5.88 -15.26
CA GLN A 105 -4.18 -6.23 -16.12
C GLN A 105 -3.34 -5.01 -16.46
N TRP A 106 -2.03 -5.11 -16.30
CA TRP A 106 -1.11 -4.02 -16.64
C TRP A 106 -1.18 -3.54 -18.10
N ARG A 107 -1.76 -4.32 -19.04
CA ARG A 107 -1.95 -3.87 -20.43
C ARG A 107 -3.10 -2.87 -20.63
N THR A 108 -4.02 -2.71 -19.66
CA THR A 108 -5.13 -1.73 -19.76
C THR A 108 -4.75 -0.35 -19.22
N VAL A 109 -3.71 -0.29 -18.38
CA VAL A 109 -3.13 0.94 -17.80
C VAL A 109 -2.35 1.69 -18.88
N ARG A 110 -2.82 2.85 -19.35
CA ARG A 110 -2.27 3.55 -20.53
C ARG A 110 -1.04 4.41 -20.26
N SER A 111 -0.78 4.76 -19.01
CA SER A 111 0.25 5.72 -18.60
C SER A 111 1.69 5.26 -18.85
N GLU A 112 2.60 6.24 -18.95
CA GLU A 112 4.05 6.01 -19.05
C GLU A 112 4.57 5.19 -17.86
N ARG A 113 5.50 4.27 -18.13
CA ARG A 113 6.08 3.39 -17.10
C ARG A 113 7.60 3.42 -17.18
N ARG A 114 8.22 3.82 -16.08
CA ARG A 114 9.67 3.96 -15.95
C ARG A 114 10.21 2.93 -14.95
N TYR A 115 11.22 2.18 -15.35
CA TYR A 115 11.94 1.29 -14.44
C TYR A 115 13.05 2.06 -13.73
N CYS A 116 13.01 2.07 -12.40
CA CYS A 116 14.00 2.75 -11.56
C CYS A 116 14.73 1.73 -10.69
N PHE A 117 16.05 1.73 -10.77
CA PHE A 117 16.94 0.81 -10.05
C PHE A 117 17.73 1.49 -8.93
N THR A 118 17.65 2.83 -8.82
CA THR A 118 18.31 3.61 -7.75
C THR A 118 17.37 4.67 -7.20
N GLU A 119 17.54 5.06 -5.92
CA GLU A 119 16.77 6.18 -5.35
C GLU A 119 17.00 7.49 -6.10
N SER A 120 18.22 7.73 -6.62
CA SER A 120 18.52 8.91 -7.45
C SER A 120 17.69 8.94 -8.75
N SER A 121 17.47 7.79 -9.39
CA SER A 121 16.61 7.69 -10.58
C SER A 121 15.12 7.91 -10.26
N VAL A 122 14.69 7.58 -9.03
CA VAL A 122 13.35 7.91 -8.54
C VAL A 122 13.23 9.41 -8.28
N VAL A 123 14.16 10.01 -7.51
CA VAL A 123 14.16 11.45 -7.20
C VAL A 123 14.20 12.31 -8.47
N ALA A 124 14.94 11.90 -9.50
CA ALA A 124 14.98 12.59 -10.79
C ALA A 124 13.64 12.55 -11.55
N ALA A 125 12.78 11.57 -11.30
CA ALA A 125 11.50 11.38 -11.99
C ALA A 125 10.28 11.96 -11.23
N ILE A 126 10.47 12.51 -10.03
CA ILE A 126 9.39 12.99 -9.14
C ILE A 126 9.48 14.48 -8.78
N LYS A 127 10.27 15.28 -9.52
CA LYS A 127 10.43 16.72 -9.26
C LYS A 127 9.14 17.50 -9.55
N ASP A 128 8.57 17.31 -10.74
CA ASP A 128 7.59 18.22 -11.33
C ASP A 128 6.16 17.63 -11.33
N VAL A 129 5.72 17.17 -10.15
CA VAL A 129 4.45 16.44 -9.94
C VAL A 129 3.66 17.01 -8.77
N ASP A 130 2.35 16.80 -8.74
CA ASP A 130 1.45 17.31 -7.70
C ASP A 130 1.50 16.46 -6.42
N GLY A 131 1.60 15.14 -6.57
CA GLY A 131 1.67 14.19 -5.46
C GLY A 131 2.29 12.86 -5.86
N ILE A 132 2.72 12.09 -4.85
CA ILE A 132 3.40 10.81 -5.04
C ILE A 132 2.66 9.73 -4.25
N ILE A 133 2.32 8.62 -4.88
CA ILE A 133 1.62 7.49 -4.27
C ILE A 133 2.57 6.30 -4.16
N LEU A 134 2.66 5.70 -2.97
CA LEU A 134 3.45 4.50 -2.69
C LEU A 134 2.50 3.31 -2.46
N LEU A 135 2.29 2.48 -3.50
CA LEU A 135 1.34 1.35 -3.44
C LEU A 135 1.90 0.11 -2.71
N ASP A 136 3.23 0.01 -2.60
CA ASP A 136 3.94 -1.02 -1.86
C ASP A 136 4.80 -0.39 -0.76
N ALA A 137 5.13 -1.18 0.27
CA ALA A 137 5.98 -0.77 1.39
C ALA A 137 7.49 -0.73 0.99
N PHE A 138 7.83 0.11 0.02
CA PHE A 138 9.20 0.30 -0.44
C PHE A 138 10.10 0.85 0.68
N ARG A 139 11.31 0.29 0.76
CA ARG A 139 12.37 0.74 1.67
C ARG A 139 13.17 1.87 1.00
N PHE A 140 12.58 3.06 0.99
CA PHE A 140 13.28 4.29 0.64
C PHE A 140 14.00 4.90 1.85
N SER A 141 15.18 5.47 1.63
CA SER A 141 15.99 6.13 2.66
C SER A 141 15.39 7.48 3.09
N HIS A 142 15.78 7.97 4.27
CA HIS A 142 15.42 9.31 4.74
C HIS A 142 15.87 10.43 3.79
N ARG A 143 16.88 10.19 2.93
CA ARG A 143 17.36 11.19 1.96
C ARG A 143 16.32 11.47 0.88
N LEU A 144 15.61 10.45 0.40
CA LEU A 144 14.55 10.61 -0.61
C LEU A 144 13.40 11.48 -0.09
N PHE A 145 12.93 11.25 1.14
CA PHE A 145 11.84 12.03 1.75
C PHE A 145 12.26 13.43 2.23
N ARG A 146 13.57 13.69 2.40
CA ARG A 146 14.09 15.05 2.65
C ARG A 146 14.34 15.84 1.37
N GLY A 147 14.69 15.18 0.27
CA GLY A 147 14.98 15.81 -1.02
C GLY A 147 13.75 16.10 -1.89
N VAL A 148 12.53 15.88 -1.36
CA VAL A 148 11.27 16.01 -2.09
C VAL A 148 10.24 16.67 -1.19
N SER A 149 9.76 17.85 -1.57
CA SER A 149 8.77 18.64 -0.83
C SER A 149 7.31 18.21 -1.06
N LYS A 150 7.07 17.26 -1.97
CA LYS A 150 5.74 16.78 -2.34
C LYS A 150 5.25 15.68 -1.38
N PRO A 151 3.95 15.62 -1.06
CA PRO A 151 3.41 14.62 -0.14
C PRO A 151 3.49 13.20 -0.73
N PHE A 152 3.97 12.25 0.09
CA PHE A 152 3.94 10.82 -0.22
C PHE A 152 2.74 10.14 0.45
N PHE A 153 1.74 9.78 -0.34
CA PHE A 153 0.60 8.97 0.07
C PHE A 153 0.99 7.50 0.07
N GLN A 154 1.35 6.95 1.24
CA GLN A 154 1.62 5.52 1.36
C GLN A 154 0.35 4.72 1.65
N VAL A 155 0.13 3.67 0.86
CA VAL A 155 -0.85 2.63 1.14
C VAL A 155 -0.28 1.62 2.15
N ILE A 156 -1.00 1.44 3.25
CA ILE A 156 -0.77 0.39 4.25
C ILE A 156 -1.86 -0.67 4.08
N TRP A 157 -1.44 -1.92 3.84
CA TRP A 157 -2.30 -3.07 3.59
C TRP A 157 -2.83 -3.70 4.89
N GLY A 158 -3.34 -2.84 5.78
CA GLY A 158 -3.87 -3.13 7.11
C GLY A 158 -4.29 -1.83 7.80
N ASP A 159 -4.86 -1.93 9.01
CA ASP A 159 -5.19 -0.75 9.81
C ASP A 159 -3.95 -0.12 10.47
N VAL A 160 -4.03 1.16 10.83
CA VAL A 160 -2.95 1.93 11.45
C VAL A 160 -3.48 2.54 12.76
N PRO A 161 -2.77 2.41 13.91
CA PRO A 161 -1.41 1.88 14.07
C PRO A 161 -1.29 0.34 14.20
N ASP A 162 -2.41 -0.37 14.31
CA ASP A 162 -2.44 -1.74 14.86
C ASP A 162 -2.01 -2.88 13.93
N TYR A 163 -2.04 -2.67 12.60
CA TYR A 163 -1.79 -3.72 11.61
C TYR A 163 -0.88 -3.23 10.46
N LEU A 164 0.27 -2.66 10.83
CA LEU A 164 1.30 -2.22 9.89
C LEU A 164 2.13 -3.39 9.32
N GLY A 165 2.86 -3.14 8.24
CA GLY A 165 3.91 -4.05 7.75
C GLY A 165 3.45 -4.99 6.64
N ASP A 166 4.05 -6.19 6.60
CA ASP A 166 3.69 -7.21 5.62
C ASP A 166 2.37 -7.89 6.07
N SER A 167 1.37 -7.97 5.19
CA SER A 167 0.12 -8.75 5.41
C SER A 167 -0.76 -8.36 6.61
N GLY A 168 -0.71 -7.12 7.10
CA GLY A 168 -1.47 -6.66 8.27
C GLY A 168 -2.97 -7.00 8.25
N GLY A 169 -3.66 -6.82 7.12
CA GLY A 169 -5.07 -7.19 6.97
C GLY A 169 -5.38 -8.69 7.10
N PHE A 170 -4.42 -9.58 6.80
CA PHE A 170 -4.58 -11.02 7.03
C PHE A 170 -4.49 -11.34 8.53
N TRP A 171 -3.60 -10.67 9.26
CA TRP A 171 -3.47 -10.83 10.71
C TRP A 171 -4.69 -10.31 11.48
N ALA A 172 -5.27 -9.18 11.05
CA ALA A 172 -6.53 -8.68 11.59
C ALA A 172 -7.67 -9.70 11.39
N TYR A 173 -7.82 -10.24 10.16
CA TYR A 173 -8.80 -11.29 9.86
C TYR A 173 -8.67 -12.52 10.78
N LEU A 174 -7.44 -13.06 10.96
CA LEU A 174 -7.24 -14.23 11.81
C LEU A 174 -7.64 -14.00 13.27
N HIS A 175 -7.50 -12.76 13.76
CA HIS A 175 -7.84 -12.37 15.12
C HIS A 175 -9.30 -11.95 15.30
N GLY A 176 -10.08 -11.86 14.22
CA GLY A 176 -11.45 -11.35 14.24
C GLY A 176 -11.55 -9.81 14.29
N ASP A 177 -10.43 -9.10 14.13
CA ASP A 177 -10.39 -7.64 14.12
C ASP A 177 -10.87 -7.06 12.77
N PRO A 178 -11.46 -5.84 12.75
CA PRO A 178 -11.91 -5.21 11.51
C PRO A 178 -10.78 -5.03 10.48
N VAL A 179 -10.90 -5.70 9.34
CA VAL A 179 -9.94 -5.54 8.25
C VAL A 179 -10.14 -4.20 7.56
N ARG A 180 -9.08 -3.39 7.55
CA ARG A 180 -9.01 -2.11 6.86
C ARG A 180 -7.82 -2.04 5.90
N VAL A 181 -7.84 -1.04 5.03
CA VAL A 181 -6.68 -0.55 4.28
C VAL A 181 -6.55 0.94 4.54
N SER A 182 -5.35 1.41 4.83
CA SER A 182 -5.12 2.79 5.27
C SER A 182 -4.22 3.55 4.29
N VAL A 183 -4.52 4.83 4.09
CA VAL A 183 -3.65 5.79 3.39
C VAL A 183 -3.07 6.73 4.44
N VAL A 184 -1.74 6.85 4.47
CA VAL A 184 -1.01 7.76 5.35
C VAL A 184 -0.16 8.73 4.54
N LEU A 185 -0.03 9.97 4.99
CA LEU A 185 1.09 10.81 4.59
C LEU A 185 2.36 10.25 5.25
N ARG A 186 3.41 10.09 4.45
CA ARG A 186 4.74 9.72 4.91
C ARG A 186 5.74 10.82 4.60
N ASP A 187 6.49 11.21 5.61
CA ASP A 187 7.54 12.19 5.54
C ASP A 187 8.92 11.52 5.81
N HIS A 188 9.89 12.32 6.22
CA HIS A 188 11.22 11.83 6.60
C HIS A 188 11.27 11.22 8.02
N GLN A 189 10.20 11.30 8.81
CA GLN A 189 10.12 10.85 10.21
C GLN A 189 9.30 9.56 10.31
N PHE A 190 9.84 8.42 9.86
CA PHE A 190 9.12 7.13 9.73
C PHE A 190 8.46 6.54 11.00
N GLN A 191 8.54 7.21 12.15
CA GLN A 191 7.80 6.89 13.38
C GLN A 191 6.50 7.68 13.51
N ASN A 192 6.37 8.80 12.81
CA ASN A 192 5.20 9.68 12.81
C ASN A 192 4.39 9.37 11.54
N MET A 193 3.06 9.31 11.66
CA MET A 193 2.18 8.97 10.53
C MET A 193 0.88 9.77 10.63
N THR A 194 0.62 10.64 9.65
CA THR A 194 -0.70 11.28 9.51
C THR A 194 -1.60 10.37 8.68
N ILE A 195 -2.63 9.82 9.31
CA ILE A 195 -3.63 8.98 8.66
C ILE A 195 -4.59 9.88 7.89
N VAL A 196 -4.59 9.74 6.56
CA VAL A 196 -5.46 10.47 5.62
C VAL A 196 -6.81 9.78 5.49
N ARG A 197 -6.81 8.45 5.45
CA ARG A 197 -8.03 7.65 5.35
C ARG A 197 -7.81 6.24 5.88
N ARG A 198 -8.80 5.71 6.60
CA ARG A 198 -9.02 4.27 6.76
C ARG A 198 -10.20 3.86 5.89
N VAL A 199 -10.09 2.75 5.19
CA VAL A 199 -11.19 2.17 4.37
C VAL A 199 -11.49 0.79 4.94
N ALA A 200 -12.73 0.59 5.40
CA ALA A 200 -13.21 -0.72 5.84
C ALA A 200 -13.32 -1.68 4.64
N VAL A 201 -13.12 -2.99 4.88
CA VAL A 201 -13.11 -4.00 3.81
C VAL A 201 -14.07 -5.13 4.17
N GLU A 202 -15.10 -5.29 3.36
CA GLU A 202 -16.07 -6.38 3.44
C GLU A 202 -15.41 -7.71 3.03
N LEU A 203 -15.37 -8.66 3.97
CA LEU A 203 -14.78 -9.98 3.81
C LEU A 203 -15.83 -11.01 3.38
N GLY A 204 -15.41 -12.04 2.65
CA GLY A 204 -16.21 -13.24 2.43
C GLY A 204 -16.19 -14.21 3.63
N ARG A 205 -16.97 -15.29 3.52
CA ARG A 205 -17.07 -16.36 4.55
C ARG A 205 -15.75 -17.10 4.81
N LEU A 206 -14.88 -17.18 3.81
CA LEU A 206 -13.53 -17.74 3.90
C LEU A 206 -12.58 -16.82 3.14
N GLU A 207 -11.50 -16.41 3.78
CA GLU A 207 -10.54 -15.46 3.22
C GLU A 207 -9.11 -15.97 3.29
N THR A 208 -8.36 -15.69 2.22
CA THR A 208 -6.93 -15.97 2.09
C THR A 208 -6.13 -14.68 2.16
N LEU A 209 -4.82 -14.78 2.40
CA LEU A 209 -3.88 -13.66 2.30
C LEU A 209 -3.98 -12.91 0.95
N ARG A 210 -4.36 -13.61 -0.13
CA ARG A 210 -4.48 -13.07 -1.48
C ARG A 210 -5.83 -12.39 -1.74
N THR A 211 -6.94 -13.00 -1.33
CA THR A 211 -8.28 -12.43 -1.50
C THR A 211 -8.48 -11.20 -0.62
N ILE A 212 -7.96 -11.19 0.61
CA ILE A 212 -7.96 -10.00 1.48
C ILE A 212 -7.25 -8.83 0.80
N LYS A 213 -6.03 -9.02 0.26
CA LYS A 213 -5.31 -7.94 -0.40
C LYS A 213 -6.01 -7.47 -1.69
N ALA A 214 -6.69 -8.37 -2.41
CA ALA A 214 -7.50 -7.99 -3.57
C ALA A 214 -8.75 -7.18 -3.17
N ARG A 215 -9.46 -7.56 -2.10
CA ARG A 215 -10.58 -6.80 -1.53
C ARG A 215 -10.15 -5.45 -0.99
N GLN A 216 -9.02 -5.36 -0.28
CA GLN A 216 -8.39 -4.10 0.12
C GLN A 216 -8.12 -3.21 -1.10
N ALA A 217 -7.59 -3.76 -2.20
CA ALA A 217 -7.33 -2.98 -3.41
C ALA A 217 -8.63 -2.49 -4.08
N ALA A 218 -9.66 -3.32 -4.15
CA ALA A 218 -10.96 -2.95 -4.70
C ALA A 218 -11.73 -1.92 -3.84
N ALA A 219 -11.60 -2.00 -2.51
CA ALA A 219 -12.16 -1.00 -1.59
C ALA A 219 -11.43 0.34 -1.73
N LEU A 220 -10.09 0.32 -1.77
CA LEU A 220 -9.28 1.53 -1.93
C LEU A 220 -9.48 2.19 -3.31
N ALA A 221 -9.62 1.41 -4.38
CA ALA A 221 -9.85 1.91 -5.75
C ALA A 221 -11.06 2.85 -5.84
N LYS A 222 -12.13 2.59 -5.07
CA LYS A 222 -13.35 3.42 -5.03
C LYS A 222 -13.13 4.82 -4.46
N VAL A 223 -12.11 5.02 -3.62
CA VAL A 223 -11.90 6.28 -2.87
C VAL A 223 -10.59 6.98 -3.19
N LEU A 224 -9.56 6.26 -3.65
CA LEU A 224 -8.22 6.79 -3.90
C LEU A 224 -8.23 8.02 -4.84
N PRO A 225 -9.01 8.08 -5.94
CA PRO A 225 -9.05 9.27 -6.78
C PRO A 225 -9.53 10.53 -6.04
N ALA A 226 -10.51 10.41 -5.14
CA ALA A 226 -11.01 11.55 -4.37
C ALA A 226 -9.96 12.06 -3.36
N LEU A 227 -9.28 11.14 -2.66
CA LEU A 227 -8.21 11.47 -1.71
C LEU A 227 -7.02 12.19 -2.37
N VAL A 228 -6.75 11.91 -3.65
CA VAL A 228 -5.62 12.48 -4.39
C VAL A 228 -5.98 13.82 -5.04
N ARG A 229 -7.26 14.07 -5.40
CA ARG A 229 -7.72 15.39 -5.88
C ARG A 229 -7.79 16.43 -4.76
N LYS A 230 -8.20 16.02 -3.56
CA LYS A 230 -8.27 16.88 -2.37
C LYS A 230 -7.38 16.30 -1.25
N PRO A 231 -6.05 16.45 -1.36
CA PRO A 231 -5.14 16.07 -0.29
C PRO A 231 -5.43 16.92 0.97
N PRO A 232 -5.34 16.36 2.19
CA PRO A 232 -5.49 17.15 3.41
C PRO A 232 -4.35 18.18 3.52
N GLU A 233 -4.65 19.35 4.06
CA GLU A 233 -3.70 20.45 4.15
C GLU A 233 -2.50 20.11 5.03
N VAL A 234 -1.31 20.08 4.43
CA VAL A 234 -0.04 19.79 5.10
C VAL A 234 0.38 21.00 5.94
N GLY A 235 -0.20 21.12 7.14
CA GLY A 235 0.06 22.22 8.06
C GLY A 235 -1.00 22.38 9.14
N GLN A 236 -2.21 21.84 8.98
CA GLN A 236 -3.21 21.87 10.05
C GLN A 236 -2.74 21.06 11.27
N THR A 237 -2.86 21.66 12.46
CA THR A 237 -2.19 21.23 13.71
C THR A 237 -2.85 20.00 14.36
N THR A 238 -2.84 18.88 13.65
CA THR A 238 -3.31 17.58 14.14
C THR A 238 -2.51 17.15 15.38
N LEU A 239 -3.20 17.01 16.53
CA LEU A 239 -2.59 16.62 17.80
C LEU A 239 -1.93 15.24 17.69
N SER A 240 -0.60 15.21 17.73
CA SER A 240 0.18 13.98 17.60
C SER A 240 0.06 13.11 18.85
N ARG A 241 -0.59 11.95 18.74
CA ARG A 241 -0.80 11.02 19.85
C ARG A 241 0.29 9.94 19.85
N PRO A 242 1.02 9.73 20.96
CA PRO A 242 1.97 8.63 21.06
C PRO A 242 1.22 7.29 21.04
N ALA A 243 1.73 6.33 20.25
CA ALA A 243 1.04 5.07 19.98
C ALA A 243 2.00 3.87 19.95
N SER A 244 1.42 2.67 20.04
CA SER A 244 2.12 1.39 20.01
C SER A 244 1.90 0.71 18.67
N CYS A 245 2.81 0.92 17.73
CA CYS A 245 2.68 0.42 16.36
C CYS A 245 3.15 -1.04 16.25
N ARG A 246 2.23 -1.95 15.93
CA ARG A 246 2.53 -3.36 15.67
C ARG A 246 2.85 -3.56 14.18
N VAL A 247 4.11 -3.92 13.88
CA VAL A 247 4.62 -4.12 12.51
C VAL A 247 4.76 -5.61 12.22
N PHE A 248 3.83 -6.14 11.44
CA PHE A 248 3.73 -7.54 11.05
C PHE A 248 4.71 -7.94 9.95
N TYR A 249 5.02 -9.23 9.91
CA TYR A 249 5.61 -9.94 8.77
C TYR A 249 4.54 -10.77 8.05
N ALA A 250 4.85 -11.31 6.87
CA ALA A 250 4.03 -12.38 6.31
C ALA A 250 4.04 -13.59 7.28
N PRO A 251 2.98 -14.41 7.31
CA PRO A 251 3.04 -15.71 7.98
C PRO A 251 4.06 -16.64 7.32
N THR A 252 4.48 -17.68 8.03
CA THR A 252 5.13 -18.85 7.40
C THR A 252 4.09 -19.73 6.71
N LEU A 253 4.53 -20.66 5.84
CA LEU A 253 3.62 -21.63 5.20
C LEU A 253 2.86 -22.46 6.25
N TRP A 254 3.54 -22.88 7.32
CA TRP A 254 2.90 -23.63 8.40
C TRP A 254 1.80 -22.83 9.10
N THR A 255 2.08 -21.59 9.51
CA THR A 255 1.07 -20.72 10.13
C THR A 255 -0.07 -20.40 9.16
N TYR A 256 0.21 -20.19 7.87
CA TYR A 256 -0.82 -19.97 6.87
C TYR A 256 -1.77 -21.18 6.75
N LEU A 257 -1.24 -22.38 6.53
CA LEU A 257 -2.05 -23.60 6.39
C LEU A 257 -2.78 -23.98 7.68
N SER A 258 -2.13 -23.79 8.85
CA SER A 258 -2.78 -23.98 10.16
C SER A 258 -3.97 -23.02 10.33
N ALA A 259 -3.77 -21.74 10.03
CA ALA A 259 -4.79 -20.71 10.16
C ALA A 259 -5.99 -20.89 9.19
N MET A 260 -5.73 -21.36 7.97
CA MET A 260 -6.80 -21.70 7.02
C MET A 260 -7.67 -22.87 7.50
N ASN A 261 -7.10 -23.79 8.30
CA ASN A 261 -7.84 -24.92 8.89
C ASN A 261 -8.53 -24.56 10.21
N ARG A 262 -7.90 -23.74 11.06
CA ARG A 262 -8.43 -23.22 12.33
C ARG A 262 -7.87 -21.83 12.63
N PRO A 263 -8.69 -20.75 12.65
CA PRO A 263 -8.21 -19.41 13.00
C PRO A 263 -7.56 -19.35 14.39
N HIS A 264 -6.39 -18.71 14.49
CA HIS A 264 -5.64 -18.56 15.73
C HIS A 264 -6.09 -17.30 16.48
N ARG A 265 -6.50 -17.43 17.75
CA ARG A 265 -6.76 -16.28 18.65
C ARG A 265 -5.49 -15.63 19.20
N SER A 266 -4.32 -16.21 18.94
CA SER A 266 -3.02 -15.72 19.42
C SER A 266 -2.00 -15.63 18.27
N PHE A 267 -1.22 -14.56 18.26
CA PHE A 267 -0.12 -14.39 17.32
C PHE A 267 1.02 -15.35 17.69
N PRO A 268 1.64 -16.06 16.73
CA PRO A 268 2.92 -16.72 17.00
C PRO A 268 3.99 -15.67 17.30
N SER A 269 4.98 -16.03 18.13
CA SER A 269 5.99 -15.09 18.68
C SER A 269 6.78 -14.28 17.64
N TYR A 270 6.87 -14.77 16.40
CA TYR A 270 7.54 -14.06 15.30
C TYR A 270 6.65 -13.02 14.59
N ALA A 271 5.31 -13.08 14.71
CA ALA A 271 4.38 -12.49 13.75
C ALA A 271 4.56 -10.98 13.53
N PHE A 272 4.84 -10.23 14.60
CA PHE A 272 5.06 -8.79 14.57
C PHE A 272 6.20 -8.37 15.49
N ARG A 273 6.61 -7.10 15.35
CA ARG A 273 7.33 -6.38 16.40
C ARG A 273 6.59 -5.10 16.77
N THR A 274 6.58 -4.77 18.05
CA THR A 274 6.08 -3.47 18.53
C THR A 274 7.16 -2.41 18.35
N ARG A 275 6.76 -1.20 17.96
CA ARG A 275 7.61 0.01 18.01
C ARG A 275 6.80 1.18 18.56
N ARG A 276 7.46 2.11 19.26
CA ARG A 276 6.86 3.42 19.52
C ARG A 276 6.68 4.16 18.19
N CYS A 277 5.62 4.95 18.12
CA CYS A 277 5.27 5.80 16.99
C CYS A 277 4.43 6.98 17.48
N SER A 278 4.19 7.97 16.62
CA SER A 278 3.08 8.89 16.80
C SER A 278 2.09 8.75 15.64
N VAL A 279 0.82 8.98 15.96
CA VAL A 279 -0.27 8.98 15.00
C VAL A 279 -0.95 10.34 15.05
N ASN A 280 -1.10 10.93 13.88
CA ASN A 280 -1.95 12.10 13.65
C ASN A 280 -3.15 11.61 12.83
N GLU A 281 -4.32 12.16 13.04
CA GLU A 281 -5.51 11.86 12.23
C GLU A 281 -5.99 13.17 11.61
N SER A 282 -6.03 13.24 10.28
CA SER A 282 -6.71 14.34 9.61
C SER A 282 -8.21 14.13 9.72
N ILE A 283 -8.90 15.08 10.36
CA ILE A 283 -10.35 15.12 10.54
C ILE A 283 -11.01 15.50 9.21
#